data_AF-A0A5C1E8G8-F1
#
_entry.id   AF-A0A5C1E8G8-F1
#
_cell.length_a   1.000
_cell.length_b   1.000
_cell.length_c   1.000
_cell.angle_alpha   90.00
_cell.angle_beta   90.00
_cell.angle_gamma   90.00
#
_symmetry.space_group_name_H-M   'P 1'
#
loop_
_entity.id
_entity.type
_entity.pdbx_description
1 polymer ?
#
loop_
_entity_poly.entity_id
_entity_poly.type
_entity_poly.pdbx_seq_one_letter_code
_entity_poly.pdbx_strand_id
1 'polypeptide(L)'
;MTKKICVLPGDGIGPEITAEAVKVLQALNLGLEMEEGLLGGCAVDATGNPYPEATQKLAQEADAVLLGAVGGPKWDNLPREQRPERGLLGIRKQLGLFANLRPAILYPELANASTLKPEVVAGLDILIVRELTGDIYFGQPRGIEVRDVDGQQQRFGFNTMHYTESEIRRIGRVAFEAARKRNKKLCSVDKMNVLETTQLWRDVMNELAPEYPDVELTHMLVDNAAMQLVKAPKQFDVMVTGNMFGDILSDEASMLTGSIGMLPSASLDANNKGLYEPSHGSAPDIAGKGVANPLATILSAAMMLRYTFNLEEAALTVENAVKRVLAQGYRTGDIYETGTKRVGTREMGDAVLAAL
;
A
#
# COMPACT_ATOMS: atom_id res chain seq x y z
N MET A 1 -6.67 -15.96 22.92
CA MET A 1 -6.81 -14.52 23.18
C MET A 1 -7.66 -13.94 22.07
N THR A 2 -8.54 -12.99 22.37
CA THR A 2 -9.33 -12.26 21.37
C THR A 2 -8.38 -11.46 20.47
N LYS A 3 -8.61 -11.48 19.15
CA LYS A 3 -7.78 -10.77 18.17
C LYS A 3 -8.28 -9.33 18.04
N LYS A 4 -7.44 -8.33 18.31
CA LYS A 4 -7.82 -6.91 18.33
C LYS A 4 -7.36 -6.18 17.08
N ILE A 5 -8.25 -5.42 16.46
CA ILE A 5 -8.01 -4.60 15.28
C ILE A 5 -8.27 -3.13 15.63
N CYS A 6 -7.27 -2.29 15.38
CA CYS A 6 -7.42 -0.84 15.40
C CYS A 6 -7.97 -0.40 14.03
N VAL A 7 -9.18 0.14 13.99
CA VAL A 7 -9.83 0.61 12.77
C VAL A 7 -9.64 2.12 12.67
N LEU A 8 -9.04 2.60 11.58
CA LEU A 8 -8.74 4.00 11.34
C LEU A 8 -9.45 4.43 10.05
N PRO A 9 -10.72 4.87 10.10
CA PRO A 9 -11.46 5.18 8.88
C PRO A 9 -10.83 6.36 8.10
N GLY A 10 -10.31 7.36 8.82
CA GLY A 10 -9.57 8.48 8.27
C GLY A 10 -10.46 9.52 7.56
N ASP A 11 -10.05 9.96 6.37
CA ASP A 11 -10.58 11.11 5.64
C ASP A 11 -11.25 10.73 4.31
N GLY A 12 -12.07 11.65 3.77
CA GLY A 12 -12.66 11.52 2.44
C GLY A 12 -13.56 10.30 2.30
N ILE A 13 -13.27 9.42 1.34
CA ILE A 13 -13.98 8.13 1.16
C ILE A 13 -13.64 7.07 2.22
N GLY A 14 -12.59 7.31 3.02
CA GLY A 14 -12.07 6.36 4.00
C GLY A 14 -13.14 5.77 4.93
N PRO A 15 -14.03 6.58 5.53
CA PRO A 15 -15.15 6.08 6.31
C PRO A 15 -16.10 5.15 5.56
N GLU A 16 -16.43 5.46 4.31
CA GLU A 16 -17.39 4.68 3.50
C GLU A 16 -16.82 3.30 3.15
N ILE A 17 -15.57 3.24 2.69
CA ILE A 17 -14.92 1.98 2.29
C ILE A 17 -14.54 1.10 3.49
N THR A 18 -14.13 1.72 4.60
CA THR A 18 -13.75 1.00 5.83
C THR A 18 -14.98 0.34 6.46
N ALA A 19 -16.14 1.03 6.43
CA ALA A 19 -17.38 0.46 6.89
C ALA A 19 -17.73 -0.85 6.17
N GLU A 20 -17.55 -0.91 4.85
CA GLU A 20 -17.82 -2.14 4.07
C GLU A 20 -16.82 -3.26 4.39
N ALA A 21 -15.54 -2.95 4.57
CA ALA A 21 -14.55 -3.94 5.00
C ALA A 21 -14.84 -4.50 6.41
N VAL A 22 -15.26 -3.63 7.34
CA VAL A 22 -15.66 -4.04 8.70
C VAL A 22 -16.88 -4.97 8.65
N LYS A 23 -17.90 -4.67 7.83
CA LYS A 23 -19.05 -5.58 7.67
C LYS A 23 -18.62 -6.97 7.19
N VAL A 24 -17.72 -7.03 6.20
CA VAL A 24 -17.18 -8.30 5.68
C VAL A 24 -16.44 -9.06 6.78
N LEU A 25 -15.59 -8.40 7.55
CA LEU A 25 -14.88 -9.03 8.67
C LEU A 25 -15.83 -9.55 9.76
N GLN A 26 -16.88 -8.82 10.09
CA GLN A 26 -17.90 -9.23 11.07
C GLN A 26 -18.65 -10.49 10.60
N ALA A 27 -19.00 -10.57 9.30
CA ALA A 27 -19.74 -11.69 8.74
C ALA A 27 -18.98 -13.03 8.81
N LEU A 28 -17.64 -13.00 8.90
CA LEU A 28 -16.81 -14.20 9.05
C LEU A 28 -16.90 -14.82 10.46
N ASN A 29 -17.47 -14.13 11.46
CA ASN A 29 -17.65 -14.62 12.83
C ASN A 29 -16.36 -15.15 13.52
N LEU A 30 -15.23 -14.49 13.29
CA LEU A 30 -13.90 -14.93 13.74
C LEU A 30 -13.53 -14.51 15.17
N GLY A 31 -14.45 -13.87 15.91
CA GLY A 31 -14.17 -13.35 17.25
C GLY A 31 -13.17 -12.18 17.25
N LEU A 32 -13.26 -11.31 16.24
CA LEU A 32 -12.43 -10.11 16.12
C LEU A 32 -13.01 -8.97 16.96
N GLU A 33 -12.19 -8.38 17.81
CA GLU A 33 -12.50 -7.14 18.52
C GLU A 33 -12.01 -5.97 17.67
N MET A 34 -12.89 -5.01 17.37
CA MET A 34 -12.58 -3.85 16.54
C MET A 34 -12.86 -2.59 17.34
N GLU A 35 -11.86 -1.70 17.42
CA GLU A 35 -11.97 -0.42 18.10
C GLU A 35 -11.50 0.69 17.14
N GLU A 36 -12.28 1.75 17.04
CA GLU A 36 -12.01 2.86 16.14
C GLU A 36 -11.10 3.92 16.77
N GLY A 37 -10.15 4.44 15.99
CA GLY A 37 -9.28 5.55 16.35
C GLY A 37 -9.26 6.65 15.29
N LEU A 38 -8.64 7.78 15.62
CA LEU A 38 -8.51 8.93 14.72
C LEU A 38 -7.12 8.98 14.08
N LEU A 39 -7.07 9.12 12.76
CA LEU A 39 -5.83 9.33 12.00
C LEU A 39 -6.11 10.26 10.81
N GLY A 40 -5.21 11.21 10.56
CA GLY A 40 -5.32 12.13 9.42
C GLY A 40 -6.03 13.43 9.75
N GLY A 41 -6.72 14.01 8.76
CA GLY A 41 -7.40 15.29 8.85
C GLY A 41 -8.53 15.30 9.87
N CYS A 42 -9.28 14.20 10.00
CA CYS A 42 -10.29 14.03 11.03
C CYS A 42 -9.70 14.09 12.45
N ALA A 43 -8.47 13.62 12.64
CA ALA A 43 -7.76 13.72 13.90
C ALA A 43 -7.26 15.14 14.17
N VAL A 44 -6.81 15.85 13.13
CA VAL A 44 -6.45 17.28 13.21
C VAL A 44 -7.66 18.12 13.61
N ASP A 45 -8.80 17.89 12.96
CA ASP A 45 -10.03 18.62 13.24
C ASP A 45 -10.49 18.41 14.69
N ALA A 46 -10.34 17.19 15.23
CA ALA A 46 -10.78 16.83 16.57
C ALA A 46 -9.78 17.20 17.68
N THR A 47 -8.47 17.11 17.41
CA THR A 47 -7.42 17.14 18.45
C THR A 47 -6.27 18.10 18.16
N GLY A 48 -6.22 18.69 16.96
CA GLY A 48 -5.09 19.49 16.48
C GLY A 48 -3.86 18.68 16.07
N ASN A 49 -3.91 17.35 16.13
CA ASN A 49 -2.80 16.45 15.79
C ASN A 49 -3.27 15.35 14.81
N PRO A 50 -2.56 15.11 13.67
CA PRO A 50 -2.94 14.08 12.72
C PRO A 50 -2.76 12.64 13.24
N TYR A 51 -2.06 12.45 14.36
CA TYR A 51 -1.88 11.16 15.01
C TYR A 51 -1.81 11.28 16.54
N PRO A 52 -2.98 11.44 17.20
CA PRO A 52 -3.06 11.72 18.64
C PRO A 52 -2.62 10.52 19.50
N GLU A 53 -2.21 10.80 20.74
CA GLU A 53 -1.68 9.80 21.68
C GLU A 53 -2.64 8.63 21.95
N ALA A 54 -3.95 8.89 21.97
CA ALA A 54 -4.97 7.84 22.12
C ALA A 54 -4.88 6.81 20.99
N THR A 55 -4.80 7.27 19.73
CA THR A 55 -4.62 6.38 18.57
C THR A 55 -3.26 5.67 18.61
N GLN A 56 -2.21 6.33 19.08
CA GLN A 56 -0.88 5.71 19.24
C GLN A 56 -0.91 4.52 20.20
N LYS A 57 -1.62 4.65 21.33
CA LYS A 57 -1.80 3.56 22.31
C LYS A 57 -2.66 2.45 21.71
N LEU A 58 -3.79 2.78 21.12
CA LEU A 58 -4.69 1.81 20.50
C LEU A 58 -3.97 0.99 19.41
N ALA A 59 -3.26 1.66 18.51
CA ALA A 59 -2.51 1.00 17.44
C ALA A 59 -1.36 0.14 17.99
N GLN A 60 -0.74 0.53 19.11
CA GLN A 60 0.30 -0.26 19.77
C GLN A 60 -0.24 -1.54 20.40
N GLU A 61 -1.41 -1.46 21.04
CA GLU A 61 -2.08 -2.57 21.73
C GLU A 61 -2.79 -3.56 20.79
N ALA A 62 -3.26 -3.08 19.63
CA ALA A 62 -3.92 -3.93 18.65
C ALA A 62 -2.94 -4.93 17.97
N ASP A 63 -3.47 -6.05 17.51
CA ASP A 63 -2.71 -7.04 16.73
C ASP A 63 -2.51 -6.58 15.29
N ALA A 64 -3.50 -5.87 14.72
CA ALA A 64 -3.46 -5.30 13.37
C ALA A 64 -4.14 -3.93 13.31
N VAL A 65 -3.84 -3.16 12.26
CA VAL A 65 -4.48 -1.88 11.95
C VAL A 65 -5.14 -1.97 10.58
N LEU A 66 -6.42 -1.58 10.48
CA LEU A 66 -7.12 -1.39 9.21
C LEU A 66 -7.34 0.11 8.98
N LEU A 67 -6.81 0.65 7.89
CA LEU A 67 -6.89 2.07 7.55
C LEU A 67 -7.70 2.25 6.26
N GLY A 68 -8.58 3.27 6.26
CA GLY A 68 -9.32 3.71 5.08
C GLY A 68 -8.45 4.58 4.17
N ALA A 69 -8.42 5.89 4.41
CA ALA A 69 -7.56 6.82 3.67
C ALA A 69 -7.25 8.05 4.51
N VAL A 70 -6.19 8.79 4.17
CA VAL A 70 -5.87 10.08 4.81
C VAL A 70 -5.65 11.17 3.78
N GLY A 71 -5.89 12.42 4.16
CA GLY A 71 -5.58 13.59 3.34
C GLY A 71 -6.78 14.25 2.69
N GLY A 72 -6.59 15.48 2.21
CA GLY A 72 -7.59 16.26 1.50
C GLY A 72 -7.25 17.75 1.45
N PRO A 73 -7.79 18.48 0.46
CA PRO A 73 -7.38 19.86 0.16
C PRO A 73 -7.66 20.84 1.30
N LYS A 74 -8.57 20.49 2.21
CA LYS A 74 -8.86 21.25 3.43
C LYS A 74 -7.61 21.50 4.29
N TRP A 75 -6.66 20.56 4.30
CA TRP A 75 -5.51 20.59 5.22
C TRP A 75 -4.17 20.93 4.53
N ASP A 76 -4.15 21.17 3.22
CA ASP A 76 -2.92 21.42 2.43
C ASP A 76 -2.12 22.64 2.93
N ASN A 77 -2.82 23.66 3.43
CA ASN A 77 -2.22 24.90 3.91
C ASN A 77 -1.81 24.85 5.39
N LEU A 78 -2.05 23.73 6.09
CA LEU A 78 -1.60 23.59 7.47
C LEU A 78 -0.08 23.51 7.58
N PRO A 79 0.49 23.87 8.74
CA PRO A 79 1.88 23.59 9.05
C PRO A 79 2.22 22.13 8.77
N ARG A 80 3.41 21.86 8.23
CA ARG A 80 3.80 20.52 7.77
C ARG A 80 3.51 19.43 8.80
N GLU A 81 3.77 19.68 10.09
CA GLU A 81 3.56 18.72 11.18
C GLU A 81 2.08 18.41 11.48
N GLN A 82 1.17 19.27 11.05
CA GLN A 82 -0.27 19.07 11.22
C GLN A 82 -0.94 18.47 9.97
N ARG A 83 -0.20 18.23 8.89
CA ARG A 83 -0.80 17.66 7.68
C ARG A 83 -1.18 16.19 7.89
N PRO A 84 -2.31 15.71 7.33
CA PRO A 84 -2.80 14.34 7.52
C PRO A 84 -1.75 13.25 7.22
N GLU A 85 -0.95 13.45 6.16
CA GLU A 85 0.07 12.50 5.71
C GLU A 85 1.19 12.32 6.75
N ARG A 86 1.40 13.31 7.63
CA ARG A 86 2.33 13.14 8.76
C ARG A 86 1.84 12.10 9.75
N GLY A 87 0.54 12.00 9.94
CA GLY A 87 -0.04 10.95 10.79
C GLY A 87 0.28 9.56 10.25
N LEU A 88 0.08 9.35 8.95
CA LEU A 88 0.39 8.09 8.27
C LEU A 88 1.88 7.71 8.35
N LEU A 89 2.78 8.67 8.12
CA LEU A 89 4.22 8.44 8.31
C LEU A 89 4.55 8.16 9.78
N GLY A 90 3.87 8.81 10.71
CA GLY A 90 4.03 8.64 12.16
C GLY A 90 3.67 7.24 12.63
N ILE A 91 2.50 6.73 12.26
CA ILE A 91 2.06 5.37 12.65
C ILE A 91 2.96 4.29 12.06
N ARG A 92 3.35 4.41 10.78
CA ARG A 92 4.28 3.47 10.13
C ARG A 92 5.62 3.40 10.86
N LYS A 93 6.16 4.56 11.24
CA LYS A 93 7.42 4.65 11.98
C LYS A 93 7.30 4.12 13.41
N GLN A 94 6.25 4.48 14.15
CA GLN A 94 6.04 4.04 15.52
C GLN A 94 5.93 2.51 15.60
N LEU A 95 5.17 1.91 14.70
CA LEU A 95 4.93 0.47 14.67
C LEU A 95 6.05 -0.32 13.97
N GLY A 96 7.08 0.36 13.43
CA GLY A 96 8.19 -0.29 12.74
C GLY A 96 7.79 -1.03 11.46
N LEU A 97 6.76 -0.54 10.76
CA LEU A 97 6.18 -1.19 9.57
C LEU A 97 7.03 -0.95 8.33
N PHE A 98 8.19 -1.60 8.24
CA PHE A 98 9.20 -1.32 7.22
C PHE A 98 8.91 -1.98 5.87
N ALA A 99 8.10 -3.03 5.81
CA ALA A 99 7.84 -3.78 4.58
C ALA A 99 6.44 -3.50 4.02
N ASN A 100 6.37 -2.72 2.95
CA ASN A 100 5.13 -2.49 2.23
C ASN A 100 4.98 -3.49 1.08
N LEU A 101 3.92 -4.29 1.12
CA LEU A 101 3.51 -5.25 0.11
C LEU A 101 2.36 -4.64 -0.71
N ARG A 102 2.59 -4.46 -2.00
CA ARG A 102 1.61 -3.96 -2.97
C ARG A 102 1.46 -4.94 -4.13
N PRO A 103 0.49 -5.86 -4.08
CA PRO A 103 0.16 -6.68 -5.22
C PRO A 103 -0.51 -5.83 -6.31
N ALA A 104 -0.01 -5.89 -7.55
CA ALA A 104 -0.69 -5.38 -8.73
C ALA A 104 -1.26 -6.57 -9.52
N ILE A 105 -2.57 -6.78 -9.34
CA ILE A 105 -3.30 -7.92 -9.90
C ILE A 105 -4.36 -7.41 -10.86
N LEU A 106 -4.41 -7.98 -12.06
CA LEU A 106 -5.48 -7.71 -13.02
C LEU A 106 -6.44 -8.89 -13.12
N TYR A 107 -7.64 -8.70 -12.57
CA TYR A 107 -8.75 -9.64 -12.72
C TYR A 107 -9.15 -9.74 -14.21
N PRO A 108 -9.38 -10.94 -14.75
CA PRO A 108 -9.79 -11.12 -16.15
C PRO A 108 -11.03 -10.30 -16.51
N GLU A 109 -11.98 -10.18 -15.58
CA GLU A 109 -13.23 -9.42 -15.72
C GLU A 109 -13.00 -7.90 -15.82
N LEU A 110 -11.79 -7.42 -15.54
CA LEU A 110 -11.39 -6.02 -15.57
C LEU A 110 -10.31 -5.74 -16.61
N ALA A 111 -9.99 -6.69 -17.50
CA ALA A 111 -8.90 -6.52 -18.47
C ALA A 111 -9.08 -5.28 -19.38
N ASN A 112 -10.34 -4.90 -19.65
CA ASN A 112 -10.68 -3.71 -20.46
C ASN A 112 -10.56 -2.38 -19.70
N ALA A 113 -10.40 -2.41 -18.37
CA ALA A 113 -10.16 -1.20 -17.59
C ALA A 113 -8.75 -0.64 -17.82
N SER A 114 -7.80 -1.52 -18.17
CA SER A 114 -6.43 -1.10 -18.49
C SER A 114 -6.38 -0.33 -19.80
N THR A 115 -5.52 0.70 -19.84
CA THR A 115 -5.18 1.41 -21.08
C THR A 115 -4.16 0.66 -21.94
N LEU A 116 -3.54 -0.40 -21.40
CA LEU A 116 -2.67 -1.28 -22.17
C LEU A 116 -3.49 -2.25 -23.02
N LYS A 117 -2.87 -2.74 -24.11
CA LYS A 117 -3.50 -3.81 -24.89
C LYS A 117 -3.71 -5.05 -24.01
N PRO A 118 -4.87 -5.73 -24.07
CA PRO A 118 -5.17 -6.86 -23.21
C PRO A 118 -4.09 -7.95 -23.21
N GLU A 119 -3.49 -8.26 -24.36
CA GLU A 119 -2.42 -9.27 -24.46
C GLU A 119 -1.14 -8.93 -23.66
N VAL A 120 -0.92 -7.64 -23.36
CA VAL A 120 0.23 -7.16 -22.57
C VAL A 120 -0.01 -7.31 -21.07
N VAL A 121 -1.24 -7.11 -20.62
CA VAL A 121 -1.54 -6.91 -19.19
C VAL A 121 -2.48 -7.96 -18.58
N ALA A 122 -3.34 -8.61 -19.37
CA ALA A 122 -4.26 -9.62 -18.85
C ALA A 122 -3.49 -10.75 -18.13
N GLY A 123 -3.97 -11.09 -16.92
CA GLY A 123 -3.31 -12.02 -16.03
C GLY A 123 -2.09 -11.46 -15.30
N LEU A 124 -1.94 -10.12 -15.22
CA LEU A 124 -0.90 -9.51 -14.40
C LEU A 124 -1.07 -9.93 -12.94
N ASP A 125 0.00 -10.42 -12.36
CA ASP A 125 0.12 -10.76 -10.94
C ASP A 125 1.57 -10.52 -10.53
N ILE A 126 1.85 -9.32 -10.05
CA ILE A 126 3.18 -8.94 -9.55
C ILE A 126 3.06 -8.42 -8.13
N LEU A 127 4.11 -8.62 -7.34
CA LEU A 127 4.21 -8.09 -5.99
C LEU A 127 5.36 -7.09 -5.91
N ILE A 128 5.05 -5.85 -5.53
CA ILE A 128 6.06 -4.85 -5.22
C ILE A 128 6.26 -4.82 -3.70
N VAL A 129 7.50 -5.02 -3.27
CA VAL A 129 7.98 -4.97 -1.90
C VAL A 129 8.79 -3.68 -1.74
N ARG A 130 8.18 -2.69 -1.08
CA ARG A 130 8.75 -1.36 -0.89
C ARG A 130 9.25 -1.21 0.55
N GLU A 131 10.49 -0.77 0.74
CA GLU A 131 10.93 -0.30 2.06
C GLU A 131 10.14 0.97 2.43
N LEU A 132 9.58 1.05 3.63
CA LEU A 132 8.57 2.06 3.97
C LEU A 132 8.97 3.05 5.06
N THR A 133 10.08 2.83 5.77
CA THR A 133 10.41 3.57 7.01
C THR A 133 11.76 4.30 6.98
N GLY A 134 12.53 4.16 5.91
CA GLY A 134 13.83 4.82 5.68
C GLY A 134 13.84 5.69 4.42
N ASP A 135 14.98 5.74 3.74
CA ASP A 135 15.19 6.54 2.51
C ASP A 135 15.05 8.06 2.72
N ILE A 136 15.08 8.80 1.61
CA ILE A 136 14.84 10.25 1.49
C ILE A 136 13.53 10.75 2.12
N TYR A 137 12.59 9.83 2.38
CA TYR A 137 11.32 10.10 3.04
C TYR A 137 11.48 10.44 4.51
N PHE A 138 12.45 9.81 5.19
CA PHE A 138 12.72 10.00 6.62
C PHE A 138 14.10 10.60 6.90
N GLY A 139 15.00 10.60 5.91
CA GLY A 139 16.38 11.02 6.07
C GLY A 139 16.57 12.47 6.52
N GLN A 140 17.63 12.67 7.30
CA GLN A 140 18.07 13.92 7.88
C GLN A 140 19.55 14.16 7.52
N PRO A 141 20.02 15.41 7.42
CA PRO A 141 19.23 16.64 7.62
C PRO A 141 18.31 16.95 6.42
N ARG A 142 17.27 17.76 6.63
CA ARG A 142 16.36 18.20 5.57
C ARG A 142 15.76 19.57 5.87
N GLY A 143 15.36 20.31 4.83
CA GLY A 143 14.68 21.59 5.03
C GLY A 143 14.69 22.49 3.81
N ILE A 144 14.23 23.71 4.04
CA ILE A 144 14.41 24.85 3.14
C ILE A 144 15.02 25.96 3.97
N GLU A 145 16.19 26.44 3.59
CA GLU A 145 16.88 27.54 4.25
C GLU A 145 17.42 28.54 3.24
N VAL A 146 17.84 29.73 3.70
CA VAL A 146 18.49 30.70 2.83
C VAL A 146 20.00 30.48 2.91
N ARG A 147 20.65 30.24 1.77
CA ARG A 147 22.10 30.10 1.64
C ARG A 147 22.65 31.12 0.67
N ASP A 148 23.90 31.51 0.87
CA ASP A 148 24.67 32.17 -0.19
C ASP A 148 25.06 31.12 -1.24
N VAL A 149 24.57 31.28 -2.47
CA VAL A 149 24.95 30.46 -3.63
C VAL A 149 25.47 31.45 -4.67
N ASP A 150 26.78 31.39 -4.94
CA ASP A 150 27.47 32.27 -5.89
C ASP A 150 27.24 33.77 -5.64
N GLY A 151 27.28 34.20 -4.37
CA GLY A 151 27.13 35.61 -3.98
C GLY A 151 25.68 36.10 -3.93
N GLN A 152 24.70 35.19 -4.07
CA GLN A 152 23.28 35.50 -3.98
C GLN A 152 22.61 34.72 -2.86
N GLN A 153 21.81 35.42 -2.05
CA GLN A 153 20.97 34.78 -1.04
C GLN A 153 19.79 34.08 -1.72
N GLN A 154 19.82 32.75 -1.73
CA GLN A 154 18.84 31.91 -2.41
C GLN A 154 18.20 30.93 -1.44
N ARG A 155 16.92 30.61 -1.68
CA ARG A 155 16.26 29.49 -0.98
C ARG A 155 16.87 28.18 -1.48
N PHE A 156 17.43 27.41 -0.57
CA PHE A 156 18.05 26.13 -0.79
C PHE A 156 17.22 25.03 -0.12
N GLY A 157 16.58 24.19 -0.92
CA GLY A 157 15.83 23.03 -0.47
C GLY A 157 16.68 21.76 -0.51
N PHE A 158 16.62 20.95 0.54
CA PHE A 158 17.41 19.71 0.62
C PHE A 158 16.72 18.60 1.41
N ASN A 159 17.03 17.38 1.00
CA ASN A 159 16.70 16.14 1.68
C ASN A 159 17.92 15.21 1.59
N THR A 160 18.06 14.28 2.55
CA THR A 160 19.13 13.28 2.54
C THR A 160 18.54 11.91 2.23
N MET A 161 19.00 11.28 1.15
CA MET A 161 18.77 9.87 0.88
C MET A 161 19.83 9.05 1.60
N HIS A 162 19.42 8.09 2.41
CA HIS A 162 20.33 7.14 3.02
C HIS A 162 19.63 5.81 3.33
N TYR A 163 20.44 4.75 3.44
CA TYR A 163 20.08 3.50 4.07
C TYR A 163 21.27 2.98 4.87
N THR A 164 20.97 2.28 5.95
CA THR A 164 21.90 1.37 6.63
C THR A 164 21.78 -0.03 6.05
N GLU A 165 22.85 -0.82 6.18
CA GLU A 165 22.87 -2.23 5.79
C GLU A 165 21.73 -3.04 6.42
N SER A 166 21.42 -2.78 7.69
CA SER A 166 20.34 -3.46 8.41
C SER A 166 18.96 -3.16 7.83
N GLU A 167 18.72 -1.96 7.33
CA GLU A 167 17.45 -1.57 6.71
C GLU A 167 17.25 -2.26 5.37
N ILE A 168 18.32 -2.35 4.56
CA ILE A 168 18.28 -3.09 3.29
C ILE A 168 18.14 -4.59 3.55
N ARG A 169 18.87 -5.12 4.54
CA ARG A 169 18.87 -6.56 4.82
C ARG A 169 17.49 -7.06 5.25
N ARG A 170 16.79 -6.32 6.13
CA ARG A 170 15.44 -6.73 6.58
C ARG A 170 14.41 -6.74 5.46
N ILE A 171 14.40 -5.73 4.58
CA ILE A 171 13.45 -5.67 3.46
C ILE A 171 13.80 -6.69 2.37
N GLY A 172 15.10 -6.90 2.11
CA GLY A 172 15.59 -7.92 1.20
C GLY A 172 15.12 -9.32 1.60
N ARG A 173 15.25 -9.68 2.89
CA ARG A 173 14.74 -10.97 3.41
C ARG A 173 13.24 -11.15 3.17
N VAL A 174 12.43 -10.13 3.48
CA VAL A 174 10.98 -10.16 3.21
C VAL A 174 10.71 -10.41 1.72
N ALA A 175 11.42 -9.73 0.83
CA ALA A 175 11.24 -9.89 -0.61
C ALA A 175 11.66 -11.27 -1.13
N PHE A 176 12.79 -11.81 -0.66
CA PHE A 176 13.22 -13.17 -0.99
C PHE A 176 12.22 -14.22 -0.49
N GLU A 177 11.71 -14.08 0.73
CA GLU A 177 10.71 -14.98 1.31
C GLU A 177 9.37 -14.89 0.56
N ALA A 178 8.98 -13.69 0.13
CA ALA A 178 7.81 -13.50 -0.72
C ALA A 178 8.00 -14.18 -2.08
N ALA A 179 9.18 -14.03 -2.72
CA ALA A 179 9.49 -14.69 -3.98
C ALA A 179 9.48 -16.22 -3.87
N ARG A 180 9.99 -16.78 -2.75
CA ARG A 180 9.92 -18.24 -2.48
C ARG A 180 8.51 -18.81 -2.49
N LYS A 181 7.53 -18.02 -2.01
CA LYS A 181 6.10 -18.39 -1.97
C LYS A 181 5.38 -18.16 -3.31
N ARG A 182 6.08 -17.61 -4.30
CA ARG A 182 5.57 -17.28 -5.64
C ARG A 182 6.38 -18.02 -6.70
N ASN A 183 6.74 -17.35 -7.81
CA ASN A 183 7.45 -17.97 -8.93
C ASN A 183 8.98 -18.00 -8.76
N LYS A 184 9.47 -17.73 -7.54
CA LYS A 184 10.89 -17.76 -7.17
C LYS A 184 11.76 -16.82 -7.99
N LYS A 185 11.21 -15.68 -8.41
CA LYS A 185 11.94 -14.62 -9.13
C LYS A 185 11.85 -13.31 -8.37
N LEU A 186 13.02 -12.71 -8.12
CA LEU A 186 13.14 -11.41 -7.45
C LEU A 186 13.91 -10.44 -8.33
N CYS A 187 13.29 -9.30 -8.64
CA CYS A 187 13.94 -8.18 -9.30
C CYS A 187 14.22 -7.06 -8.28
N SER A 188 15.48 -6.84 -7.94
CA SER A 188 15.90 -5.69 -7.12
C SER A 188 16.08 -4.45 -8.00
N VAL A 189 15.38 -3.37 -7.67
CA VAL A 189 15.38 -2.13 -8.47
C VAL A 189 16.11 -1.01 -7.75
N ASP A 190 17.08 -0.39 -8.42
CA ASP A 190 17.98 0.61 -7.84
C ASP A 190 18.42 1.69 -8.86
N LYS A 191 19.37 2.56 -8.48
CA LYS A 191 20.03 3.51 -9.40
C LYS A 191 21.55 3.53 -9.14
N MET A 192 22.16 2.35 -8.99
CA MET A 192 23.54 2.22 -8.49
C MET A 192 24.57 2.92 -9.37
N ASN A 193 24.26 3.12 -10.65
CA ASN A 193 25.12 3.80 -11.60
C ASN A 193 25.25 5.32 -11.36
N VAL A 194 24.49 5.87 -10.41
CA VAL A 194 24.52 7.29 -10.03
C VAL A 194 24.58 7.50 -8.52
N LEU A 195 23.88 6.68 -7.72
CA LEU A 195 23.66 6.96 -6.29
C LEU A 195 24.33 5.91 -5.40
N GLU A 196 25.26 6.33 -4.55
CA GLU A 196 26.00 5.47 -3.61
C GLU A 196 25.07 4.75 -2.63
N THR A 197 23.98 5.40 -2.19
CA THR A 197 22.94 4.77 -1.35
C THR A 197 22.40 3.50 -2.01
N THR A 198 22.23 3.55 -3.33
CA THR A 198 21.63 2.45 -4.09
C THR A 198 22.67 1.47 -4.64
N GLN A 199 23.95 1.85 -4.65
CA GLN A 199 25.07 0.92 -4.78
C GLN A 199 25.14 0.02 -3.54
N LEU A 200 25.12 0.60 -2.33
CA LEU A 200 25.05 -0.16 -1.08
C LEU A 200 23.82 -1.10 -1.07
N TRP A 201 22.66 -0.62 -1.53
CA TRP A 201 21.47 -1.45 -1.71
C TRP A 201 21.76 -2.70 -2.53
N ARG A 202 22.35 -2.53 -3.72
CA ARG A 202 22.68 -3.64 -4.61
C ARG A 202 23.67 -4.62 -3.98
N ASP A 203 24.70 -4.11 -3.30
CA ASP A 203 25.72 -4.93 -2.65
C ASP A 203 25.09 -5.81 -1.55
N VAL A 204 24.28 -5.24 -0.67
CA VAL A 204 23.59 -6.00 0.39
C VAL A 204 22.59 -7.02 -0.19
N MET A 205 21.89 -6.70 -1.28
CA MET A 205 21.00 -7.66 -1.96
C MET A 205 21.77 -8.83 -2.56
N ASN A 206 22.96 -8.60 -3.11
CA ASN A 206 23.85 -9.66 -3.60
C ASN A 206 24.40 -10.52 -2.45
N GLU A 207 24.75 -9.92 -1.32
CA GLU A 207 25.19 -10.65 -0.13
C GLU A 207 24.10 -11.55 0.46
N LEU A 208 22.82 -11.16 0.34
CA LEU A 208 21.69 -11.97 0.77
C LEU A 208 21.39 -13.16 -0.16
N ALA A 209 21.67 -13.02 -1.46
CA ALA A 209 21.27 -14.01 -2.46
C ALA A 209 21.75 -15.46 -2.15
N PRO A 210 22.97 -15.71 -1.65
CA PRO A 210 23.42 -17.04 -1.26
C PRO A 210 22.57 -17.73 -0.17
N GLU A 211 21.85 -16.97 0.66
CA GLU A 211 20.93 -17.51 1.67
C GLU A 211 19.60 -18.02 1.05
N TYR A 212 19.33 -17.62 -0.20
CA TYR A 212 18.12 -17.94 -0.95
C TYR A 212 18.46 -18.56 -2.33
N PRO A 213 19.18 -19.70 -2.37
CA PRO A 213 19.70 -20.26 -3.62
C PRO A 213 18.61 -20.76 -4.59
N ASP A 214 17.38 -20.90 -4.12
CA ASP A 214 16.22 -21.28 -4.90
C ASP A 214 15.47 -20.10 -5.52
N VAL A 215 15.87 -18.86 -5.26
CA VAL A 215 15.29 -17.63 -5.83
C VAL A 215 16.25 -17.02 -6.85
N GLU A 216 15.77 -16.78 -8.06
CA GLU A 216 16.52 -16.05 -9.09
C GLU A 216 16.52 -14.55 -8.77
N LEU A 217 17.68 -14.02 -8.34
CA LEU A 217 17.88 -12.57 -8.18
C LEU A 217 18.33 -11.95 -9.50
N THR A 218 17.61 -10.92 -9.94
CA THR A 218 18.00 -10.01 -11.02
C THR A 218 18.03 -8.58 -10.50
N HIS A 219 18.73 -7.69 -11.22
CA HIS A 219 18.77 -6.27 -10.89
C HIS A 219 18.34 -5.41 -12.08
N MET A 220 17.64 -4.32 -11.80
CA MET A 220 17.20 -3.37 -12.83
C MET A 220 17.36 -1.92 -12.34
N LEU A 221 17.69 -1.01 -13.24
CA LEU A 221 17.68 0.42 -12.92
C LEU A 221 16.23 0.93 -12.91
N VAL A 222 15.90 1.86 -12.01
CA VAL A 222 14.52 2.36 -11.81
C VAL A 222 13.87 2.94 -13.06
N ASP A 223 14.63 3.62 -13.91
CA ASP A 223 14.16 4.14 -15.20
C ASP A 223 13.83 3.01 -16.18
N ASN A 224 14.66 1.98 -16.25
CA ASN A 224 14.35 0.80 -17.06
C ASN A 224 13.18 0.01 -16.47
N ALA A 225 13.06 -0.09 -15.14
CA ALA A 225 11.94 -0.76 -14.48
C ALA A 225 10.60 -0.11 -14.84
N ALA A 226 10.53 1.23 -14.83
CA ALA A 226 9.35 1.96 -15.30
C ALA A 226 9.03 1.62 -16.77
N MET A 227 10.03 1.66 -17.65
CA MET A 227 9.84 1.26 -19.06
C MET A 227 9.37 -0.20 -19.21
N GLN A 228 9.92 -1.12 -18.42
CA GLN A 228 9.57 -2.55 -18.47
C GLN A 228 8.16 -2.82 -17.94
N LEU A 229 7.72 -2.09 -16.92
CA LEU A 229 6.35 -2.15 -16.41
C LEU A 229 5.35 -1.82 -17.52
N VAL A 230 5.58 -0.78 -18.32
CA VAL A 230 4.70 -0.48 -19.46
C VAL A 230 4.84 -1.50 -20.60
N LYS A 231 6.08 -1.90 -20.92
CA LYS A 231 6.38 -2.72 -22.10
C LYS A 231 5.93 -4.18 -21.95
N ALA A 232 6.26 -4.80 -20.82
CA ALA A 232 6.06 -6.23 -20.59
C ALA A 232 5.99 -6.51 -19.07
N PRO A 233 4.93 -6.06 -18.38
CA PRO A 233 4.84 -6.13 -16.92
C PRO A 233 4.83 -7.57 -16.39
N LYS A 234 4.32 -8.52 -17.18
CA LYS A 234 4.26 -9.96 -16.83
C LYS A 234 5.63 -10.65 -16.75
N GLN A 235 6.74 -9.94 -17.03
CA GLN A 235 8.08 -10.48 -16.81
C GLN A 235 8.46 -10.53 -15.34
N PHE A 236 7.83 -9.68 -14.51
CA PHE A 236 8.12 -9.60 -13.08
C PHE A 236 7.31 -10.63 -12.29
N ASP A 237 7.84 -11.03 -11.14
CA ASP A 237 7.12 -11.82 -10.12
C ASP A 237 7.09 -11.02 -8.81
N VAL A 238 8.26 -10.87 -8.17
CA VAL A 238 8.46 -9.97 -7.05
C VAL A 238 9.48 -8.90 -7.43
N MET A 239 9.16 -7.64 -7.13
CA MET A 239 10.06 -6.51 -7.26
C MET A 239 10.36 -5.96 -5.87
N VAL A 240 11.62 -5.64 -5.56
CA VAL A 240 12.00 -5.00 -4.29
C VAL A 240 12.79 -3.73 -4.53
N THR A 241 12.48 -2.67 -3.81
CA THR A 241 13.16 -1.38 -3.96
C THR A 241 12.99 -0.47 -2.75
N GLY A 242 13.75 0.62 -2.72
CA GLY A 242 13.68 1.63 -1.67
C GLY A 242 12.37 2.43 -1.70
N ASN A 243 12.08 3.14 -0.62
CA ASN A 243 10.86 3.89 -0.40
C ASN A 243 10.43 4.78 -1.56
N MET A 244 11.31 5.65 -2.07
CA MET A 244 10.92 6.60 -3.12
C MET A 244 10.65 5.91 -4.46
N PHE A 245 11.48 4.93 -4.84
CA PHE A 245 11.28 4.20 -6.08
C PHE A 245 10.08 3.27 -6.01
N GLY A 246 9.87 2.63 -4.86
CA GLY A 246 8.73 1.75 -4.62
C GLY A 246 7.41 2.50 -4.65
N ASP A 247 7.39 3.74 -4.15
CA ASP A 247 6.27 4.66 -4.30
C ASP A 247 5.86 4.79 -5.77
N ILE A 248 6.78 5.29 -6.59
CA ILE A 248 6.57 5.58 -8.01
C ILE A 248 6.19 4.32 -8.80
N LEU A 249 6.98 3.25 -8.66
CA LEU A 249 6.78 2.02 -9.44
C LEU A 249 5.51 1.28 -9.01
N SER A 250 5.13 1.35 -7.73
CA SER A 250 3.88 0.73 -7.27
C SER A 250 2.64 1.46 -7.76
N ASP A 251 2.68 2.79 -7.81
CA ASP A 251 1.60 3.59 -8.40
C ASP A 251 1.53 3.41 -9.93
N GLU A 252 2.68 3.30 -10.60
CA GLU A 252 2.75 2.96 -12.02
C GLU A 252 2.13 1.58 -12.30
N ALA A 253 2.59 0.54 -11.60
CA ALA A 253 2.06 -0.82 -11.70
C ALA A 253 0.56 -0.88 -11.40
N SER A 254 0.11 -0.07 -10.43
CA SER A 254 -1.29 0.07 -10.09
C SER A 254 -2.11 0.57 -11.26
N MET A 255 -1.65 1.64 -11.92
CA MET A 255 -2.33 2.21 -13.09
C MET A 255 -2.34 1.25 -14.28
N LEU A 256 -1.35 0.37 -14.43
CA LEU A 256 -1.36 -0.65 -15.49
C LEU A 256 -2.59 -1.55 -15.39
N THR A 257 -3.06 -1.86 -14.18
CA THR A 257 -4.26 -2.70 -13.99
C THR A 257 -5.56 -1.99 -14.39
N GLY A 258 -5.52 -0.67 -14.61
CA GLY A 258 -6.68 0.13 -14.97
C GLY A 258 -7.62 0.48 -13.82
N SER A 259 -7.38 -0.05 -12.61
CA SER A 259 -8.17 0.30 -11.43
C SER A 259 -7.33 0.32 -10.15
N ILE A 260 -6.95 1.52 -9.73
CA ILE A 260 -6.35 1.73 -8.40
C ILE A 260 -7.35 1.31 -7.29
N GLY A 261 -8.66 1.42 -7.56
CA GLY A 261 -9.76 1.02 -6.67
C GLY A 261 -9.80 -0.47 -6.29
N MET A 262 -8.97 -1.31 -6.93
CA MET A 262 -8.90 -2.75 -6.69
C MET A 262 -7.67 -3.21 -5.90
N LEU A 263 -6.74 -2.30 -5.58
CA LEU A 263 -5.41 -2.68 -5.16
C LEU A 263 -5.21 -2.56 -3.64
N PRO A 264 -5.14 -3.68 -2.92
CA PRO A 264 -4.88 -3.65 -1.49
C PRO A 264 -3.40 -3.40 -1.20
N SER A 265 -3.08 -3.03 0.04
CA SER A 265 -1.71 -2.92 0.52
C SER A 265 -1.59 -3.40 1.96
N ALA A 266 -0.42 -3.92 2.31
CA ALA A 266 -0.04 -4.26 3.68
C ALA A 266 1.32 -3.66 4.01
N SER A 267 1.45 -3.05 5.18
CA SER A 267 2.70 -2.56 5.74
C SER A 267 3.00 -3.36 7.00
N LEU A 268 4.08 -4.16 7.00
CA LEU A 268 4.37 -5.16 8.03
C LEU A 268 5.61 -4.79 8.83
N ASP A 269 5.58 -5.10 10.14
CA ASP A 269 6.78 -5.17 10.98
C ASP A 269 7.52 -6.51 10.84
N ALA A 270 8.57 -6.71 11.65
CA ALA A 270 9.36 -7.94 11.64
C ALA A 270 8.60 -9.18 12.17
N ASN A 271 7.48 -8.97 12.86
CA ASN A 271 6.69 -10.00 13.53
C ASN A 271 5.32 -10.21 12.85
N ASN A 272 5.14 -9.68 11.63
CA ASN A 272 3.90 -9.72 10.86
C ASN A 272 2.72 -8.93 11.45
N LYS A 273 2.92 -8.08 12.46
CA LYS A 273 1.93 -7.06 12.81
C LYS A 273 1.87 -6.05 11.66
N GLY A 274 0.66 -5.75 11.20
CA GLY A 274 0.45 -5.01 9.97
C GLY A 274 -0.50 -3.83 10.08
N LEU A 275 -0.27 -2.84 9.22
CA LEU A 275 -1.27 -1.85 8.80
C LEU A 275 -1.73 -2.19 7.37
N TYR A 276 -3.03 -2.31 7.19
CA TYR A 276 -3.67 -2.71 5.94
C TYR A 276 -4.51 -1.56 5.42
N GLU A 277 -4.26 -1.14 4.19
CA GLU A 277 -4.90 0.02 3.58
C GLU A 277 -5.07 -0.19 2.08
N PRO A 278 -6.12 0.37 1.45
CA PRO A 278 -6.17 0.44 0.00
C PRO A 278 -5.00 1.29 -0.54
N SER A 279 -4.53 0.98 -1.74
CA SER A 279 -3.44 1.77 -2.36
C SER A 279 -3.91 3.15 -2.84
N HIS A 280 -5.21 3.36 -3.04
CA HIS A 280 -5.76 4.64 -3.45
C HIS A 280 -5.88 5.65 -2.29
N GLY A 281 -5.87 6.95 -2.63
CA GLY A 281 -6.03 8.03 -1.65
C GLY A 281 -7.48 8.28 -1.22
N SER A 282 -7.70 9.43 -0.57
CA SER A 282 -8.98 9.80 0.06
C SER A 282 -10.09 10.29 -0.88
N ALA A 283 -9.80 10.48 -2.18
CA ALA A 283 -10.75 10.87 -3.23
C ALA A 283 -11.80 11.93 -2.77
N PRO A 284 -11.34 13.13 -2.33
CA PRO A 284 -12.19 14.13 -1.70
C PRO A 284 -13.31 14.67 -2.60
N ASP A 285 -13.16 14.55 -3.92
CA ASP A 285 -14.14 14.92 -4.94
C ASP A 285 -15.38 14.01 -4.96
N ILE A 286 -15.27 12.78 -4.45
CA ILE A 286 -16.38 11.81 -4.36
C ILE A 286 -16.76 11.41 -2.93
N ALA A 287 -16.07 11.94 -1.92
CA ALA A 287 -16.35 11.67 -0.51
C ALA A 287 -17.81 11.95 -0.12
N GLY A 288 -18.44 10.99 0.56
CA GLY A 288 -19.82 11.11 1.04
C GLY A 288 -20.90 10.95 -0.04
N LYS A 289 -20.51 10.61 -1.27
CA LYS A 289 -21.46 10.35 -2.37
C LYS A 289 -21.85 8.88 -2.49
N GLY A 290 -21.26 7.98 -1.71
CA GLY A 290 -21.56 6.55 -1.75
C GLY A 290 -21.20 5.87 -3.09
N VAL A 291 -20.19 6.39 -3.80
CA VAL A 291 -19.75 5.87 -5.12
C VAL A 291 -18.31 5.34 -5.14
N ALA A 292 -17.61 5.42 -4.00
CA ALA A 292 -16.27 4.87 -3.86
C ALA A 292 -16.25 3.34 -4.01
N ASN A 293 -15.14 2.80 -4.51
CA ASN A 293 -14.94 1.36 -4.62
C ASN A 293 -14.41 0.78 -3.29
N PRO A 294 -15.16 -0.08 -2.58
CA PRO A 294 -14.70 -0.65 -1.32
C PRO A 294 -13.77 -1.85 -1.50
N LEU A 295 -13.61 -2.38 -2.73
CA LEU A 295 -12.98 -3.67 -2.97
C LEU A 295 -11.50 -3.69 -2.57
N ALA A 296 -10.73 -2.62 -2.80
CA ALA A 296 -9.35 -2.53 -2.32
C ALA A 296 -9.24 -2.62 -0.78
N THR A 297 -10.18 -2.00 -0.04
CA THR A 297 -10.17 -2.05 1.44
C THR A 297 -10.59 -3.42 1.95
N ILE A 298 -11.59 -4.04 1.31
CA ILE A 298 -12.01 -5.42 1.58
C ILE A 298 -10.86 -6.41 1.32
N LEU A 299 -10.14 -6.27 0.21
CA LEU A 299 -8.98 -7.09 -0.10
C LEU A 299 -7.80 -6.82 0.85
N SER A 300 -7.67 -5.59 1.37
CA SER A 300 -6.68 -5.26 2.42
C SER A 300 -7.02 -5.97 3.73
N ALA A 301 -8.31 -6.08 4.06
CA ALA A 301 -8.76 -6.91 5.17
C ALA A 301 -8.47 -8.41 4.94
N ALA A 302 -8.56 -8.91 3.70
CA ALA A 302 -8.12 -10.28 3.38
C ALA A 302 -6.60 -10.45 3.59
N MET A 303 -5.78 -9.48 3.18
CA MET A 303 -4.34 -9.47 3.48
C MET A 303 -4.08 -9.48 4.99
N MET A 304 -4.88 -8.79 5.80
CA MET A 304 -4.79 -8.81 7.26
C MET A 304 -5.03 -10.19 7.86
N LEU A 305 -6.09 -10.86 7.40
CA LEU A 305 -6.39 -12.23 7.81
C LEU A 305 -5.23 -13.17 7.47
N ARG A 306 -4.65 -13.04 6.27
CA ARG A 306 -3.52 -13.84 5.81
C ARG A 306 -2.23 -13.56 6.60
N TYR A 307 -1.77 -12.33 6.62
CA TYR A 307 -0.40 -12.00 7.05
C TYR A 307 -0.27 -11.84 8.57
N THR A 308 -1.19 -11.13 9.23
CA THR A 308 -1.13 -10.96 10.70
C THR A 308 -1.76 -12.13 11.43
N PHE A 309 -2.97 -12.53 11.02
CA PHE A 309 -3.74 -13.51 11.80
C PHE A 309 -3.51 -14.97 11.40
N ASN A 310 -2.76 -15.22 10.32
CA ASN A 310 -2.49 -16.54 9.76
C ASN A 310 -3.79 -17.36 9.52
N LEU A 311 -4.82 -16.69 9.01
CA LEU A 311 -6.14 -17.24 8.70
C LEU A 311 -6.33 -17.31 7.17
N GLU A 312 -5.56 -18.17 6.51
CA GLU A 312 -5.54 -18.29 5.05
C GLU A 312 -6.92 -18.64 4.47
N GLU A 313 -7.64 -19.59 5.06
CA GLU A 313 -8.97 -19.98 4.58
C GLU A 313 -9.96 -18.81 4.60
N ALA A 314 -9.93 -17.98 5.65
CA ALA A 314 -10.79 -16.82 5.76
C ALA A 314 -10.40 -15.73 4.74
N ALA A 315 -9.11 -15.52 4.52
CA ALA A 315 -8.62 -14.61 3.48
C ALA A 315 -9.09 -15.04 2.09
N LEU A 316 -8.96 -16.34 1.76
CA LEU A 316 -9.41 -16.91 0.49
C LEU A 316 -10.92 -16.80 0.31
N THR A 317 -11.71 -16.96 1.37
CA THR A 317 -13.17 -16.75 1.31
C THR A 317 -13.51 -15.35 0.84
N VAL A 318 -12.86 -14.32 1.41
CA VAL A 318 -13.06 -12.91 1.02
C VAL A 318 -12.61 -12.67 -0.42
N GLU A 319 -11.42 -13.12 -0.80
CA GLU A 319 -10.89 -12.96 -2.16
C GLU A 319 -11.79 -13.63 -3.21
N ASN A 320 -12.30 -14.83 -2.90
CA ASN A 320 -13.21 -15.56 -3.77
C ASN A 320 -14.59 -14.90 -3.84
N ALA A 321 -15.07 -14.26 -2.77
CA ALA A 321 -16.30 -13.46 -2.80
C ALA A 321 -16.15 -12.26 -3.75
N VAL A 322 -15.02 -11.53 -3.68
CA VAL A 322 -14.73 -10.43 -4.60
C VAL A 322 -14.68 -10.92 -6.06
N LYS A 323 -13.98 -12.02 -6.34
CA LYS A 323 -13.96 -12.65 -7.68
C LYS A 323 -15.39 -12.99 -8.16
N ARG A 324 -16.20 -13.61 -7.31
CA ARG A 324 -17.60 -13.96 -7.62
C ARG A 324 -18.43 -12.72 -7.97
N VAL A 325 -18.30 -11.63 -7.22
CA VAL A 325 -19.03 -10.37 -7.44
C VAL A 325 -18.65 -9.70 -8.76
N LEU A 326 -17.36 -9.69 -9.08
CA LEU A 326 -16.88 -9.20 -10.38
C LEU A 326 -17.41 -10.06 -11.53
N ALA A 327 -17.39 -11.40 -11.39
CA ALA A 327 -17.94 -12.32 -12.38
C ALA A 327 -19.46 -12.18 -12.57
N GLN A 328 -20.20 -11.79 -11.53
CA GLN A 328 -21.63 -11.47 -11.58
C GLN A 328 -21.96 -10.12 -12.25
N GLY A 329 -20.92 -9.39 -12.67
CA GLY A 329 -21.01 -8.14 -13.40
C GLY A 329 -21.18 -6.90 -12.53
N TYR A 330 -21.00 -6.97 -11.21
CA TYR A 330 -21.05 -5.77 -10.36
C TYR A 330 -19.82 -4.89 -10.58
N ARG A 331 -20.03 -3.58 -10.73
CA ARG A 331 -18.97 -2.57 -10.91
C ARG A 331 -19.32 -1.28 -10.17
N THR A 332 -18.37 -0.72 -9.43
CA THR A 332 -18.43 0.67 -8.99
C THR A 332 -18.05 1.61 -10.14
N GLY A 333 -18.22 2.92 -9.96
CA GLY A 333 -18.06 3.90 -11.04
C GLY A 333 -16.68 3.90 -11.71
N ASP A 334 -15.63 3.60 -10.96
CA ASP A 334 -14.23 3.54 -11.41
C ASP A 334 -13.90 2.33 -12.30
N ILE A 335 -14.67 1.24 -12.20
CA ILE A 335 -14.48 0.00 -12.98
C ILE A 335 -15.67 -0.32 -13.88
N TYR A 336 -16.59 0.62 -14.05
CA TYR A 336 -17.80 0.41 -14.83
C TYR A 336 -17.50 0.28 -16.33
N GLU A 337 -18.09 -0.73 -16.96
CA GLU A 337 -18.11 -0.88 -18.42
C GLU A 337 -19.55 -1.13 -18.91
N THR A 338 -19.84 -0.71 -20.14
CA THR A 338 -21.16 -0.92 -20.75
C THR A 338 -21.53 -2.40 -20.75
N GLY A 339 -22.72 -2.73 -20.26
CA GLY A 339 -23.19 -4.11 -20.12
C GLY A 339 -22.99 -4.71 -18.72
N THR A 340 -22.30 -4.01 -17.82
CA THR A 340 -22.19 -4.40 -16.39
C THR A 340 -23.21 -3.69 -15.51
N LYS A 341 -23.33 -4.16 -14.26
CA LYS A 341 -24.21 -3.62 -13.22
C LYS A 341 -23.47 -2.54 -12.43
N ARG A 342 -23.73 -1.28 -12.76
CA ARG A 342 -23.19 -0.15 -11.99
C ARG A 342 -23.85 -0.08 -10.61
N VAL A 343 -23.05 -0.03 -9.55
CA VAL A 343 -23.49 0.02 -8.15
C VAL A 343 -22.71 1.05 -7.34
N GLY A 344 -23.28 1.47 -6.22
CA GLY A 344 -22.60 2.31 -5.21
C GLY A 344 -21.70 1.50 -4.26
N THR A 345 -21.03 2.21 -3.34
CA THR A 345 -20.12 1.62 -2.33
C THR A 345 -20.82 0.56 -1.49
N ARG A 346 -21.97 0.92 -0.91
CA ARG A 346 -22.75 0.03 -0.05
C ARG A 346 -23.27 -1.20 -0.78
N GLU A 347 -23.82 -0.99 -1.98
CA GLU A 347 -24.34 -2.09 -2.82
C GLU A 347 -23.23 -3.07 -3.23
N MET A 348 -22.02 -2.56 -3.49
CA MET A 348 -20.86 -3.42 -3.73
C MET A 348 -20.46 -4.22 -2.48
N GLY A 349 -20.43 -3.58 -1.30
CA GLY A 349 -20.18 -4.27 -0.03
C GLY A 349 -21.24 -5.34 0.28
N ASP A 350 -22.52 -5.02 0.09
CA ASP A 350 -23.64 -5.95 0.25
C ASP A 350 -23.53 -7.14 -0.73
N ALA A 351 -23.09 -6.90 -1.97
CA ALA A 351 -22.84 -7.96 -2.95
C ALA A 351 -21.69 -8.89 -2.52
N VAL A 352 -20.60 -8.35 -1.97
CA VAL A 352 -19.50 -9.15 -1.40
C VAL A 352 -19.98 -9.98 -0.22
N LEU A 353 -20.75 -9.39 0.70
CA LEU A 353 -21.32 -10.11 1.83
C LEU A 353 -22.21 -11.28 1.40
N ALA A 354 -23.06 -11.07 0.38
CA ALA A 354 -23.90 -12.12 -0.17
C ALA A 354 -23.11 -13.23 -0.89
N ALA A 355 -21.85 -12.96 -1.25
CA ALA A 355 -20.97 -13.86 -1.97
C ALA A 355 -19.89 -14.51 -1.10
N LEU A 356 -19.83 -14.26 0.22
CA LEU A 356 -19.02 -15.04 1.15
C LEU A 356 -19.50 -16.50 1.12
#